data_AF-A0A8T6LX49-F1
#
_entry.id   AF-A0A8T6LX49-F1
#
_cell.length_a   1.000
_cell.length_b   1.000
_cell.length_c   1.000
_cell.angle_alpha   90.00
_cell.angle_beta   90.00
_cell.angle_gamma   90.00
#
_symmetry.space_group_name_H-M   'P 1'
#
loop_
_entity.id
_entity.type
_entity.pdbx_description
1 polymer ?
#
loop_
_entity_poly.entity_id
_entity_poly.type
_entity_poly.pdbx_seq_one_letter_code
_entity_poly.pdbx_strand_id
1 'polypeptide(L)'
;MDKKQKDKSTLKHESEQEIDWELAIQLQINELSCIAESEGVQRPGKLPNGNGTSSTLIYPVLAYDAVHCPYPTVVALYLTGLAGESTLVGYGKQELPKELKTCLEEVLEFEGMIVGIHWKVEFVVDVLLEARIATVLLPKDVLYAREHGWFELMSLVRQGERSTHRLAVSKLGRMALAVNGQKKAYRQLKEES
;
A
#
# COMPACT_ATOMS: atom_id res chain seq x y z
N MET A 1 -29.60 -4.65 -56.72
CA MET A 1 -30.05 -3.57 -55.80
C MET A 1 -30.75 -4.26 -54.64
N ASP A 2 -29.96 -4.85 -53.75
CA ASP A 2 -29.50 -4.27 -52.45
C ASP A 2 -30.55 -4.52 -51.37
N LYS A 3 -30.50 -5.64 -50.62
CA LYS A 3 -29.73 -5.84 -49.37
C LYS A 3 -29.78 -4.64 -48.42
N LYS A 4 -30.51 -4.79 -47.31
CA LYS A 4 -30.11 -4.39 -45.95
C LYS A 4 -31.01 -5.12 -44.95
N GLN A 5 -30.51 -6.22 -44.38
CA GLN A 5 -29.75 -6.31 -43.13
C GLN A 5 -30.66 -6.14 -41.90
N LYS A 6 -31.05 -7.25 -41.26
CA LYS A 6 -30.28 -8.11 -40.33
C LYS A 6 -30.22 -7.55 -38.91
N ASP A 7 -30.60 -8.46 -38.02
CA ASP A 7 -30.08 -8.65 -36.68
C ASP A 7 -30.39 -7.55 -35.67
N LYS A 8 -31.44 -7.84 -34.89
CA LYS A 8 -31.49 -7.56 -33.45
C LYS A 8 -30.24 -8.17 -32.81
N SER A 9 -29.11 -7.48 -32.94
CA SER A 9 -27.90 -7.80 -32.19
C SER A 9 -28.18 -7.48 -30.73
N THR A 10 -28.42 -8.56 -30.00
CA THR A 10 -28.04 -8.76 -28.62
C THR A 10 -26.65 -8.15 -28.36
N LEU A 11 -26.60 -6.84 -28.08
CA LEU A 11 -25.47 -6.25 -27.37
C LEU A 11 -25.73 -6.56 -25.89
N LYS A 12 -25.35 -7.79 -25.52
CA LYS A 12 -24.94 -8.08 -24.15
C LYS A 12 -23.97 -6.97 -23.78
N HIS A 13 -24.34 -6.15 -22.81
CA HIS A 13 -23.35 -5.41 -22.03
C HIS A 13 -22.29 -6.43 -21.65
N GLU A 14 -21.11 -6.30 -22.25
CA GLU A 14 -19.90 -6.89 -21.71
C GLU A 14 -19.84 -6.37 -20.28
N SER A 15 -20.07 -7.26 -19.33
CA SER A 15 -19.89 -6.99 -17.91
C SER A 15 -18.43 -6.57 -17.75
N GLU A 16 -18.18 -5.28 -17.56
CA GLU A 16 -16.91 -4.80 -17.02
C GLU A 16 -16.65 -5.63 -15.77
N GLN A 17 -15.65 -6.50 -15.82
CA GLN A 17 -15.27 -7.29 -14.67
C GLN A 17 -14.81 -6.30 -13.61
N GLU A 18 -15.57 -6.18 -12.53
CA GLU A 18 -15.19 -5.41 -11.37
C GLU A 18 -13.83 -5.94 -10.89
N ILE A 19 -12.82 -5.06 -10.88
CA ILE A 19 -11.46 -5.43 -10.49
C ILE A 19 -11.50 -5.79 -9.00
N ASP A 20 -11.11 -7.02 -8.67
CA ASP A 20 -10.85 -7.41 -7.29
C ASP A 20 -9.57 -6.73 -6.81
N TRP A 21 -9.75 -5.56 -6.19
CA TRP A 21 -8.66 -4.75 -5.66
C TRP A 21 -7.90 -5.42 -4.53
N GLU A 22 -8.56 -6.27 -3.73
CA GLU A 22 -7.86 -6.98 -2.67
C GLU A 22 -6.88 -7.99 -3.26
N LEU A 23 -7.31 -8.75 -4.27
CA LEU A 23 -6.42 -9.64 -5.00
C LEU A 23 -5.29 -8.86 -5.70
N ALA A 24 -5.60 -7.74 -6.34
CA ALA A 24 -4.60 -6.90 -7.00
C ALA A 24 -3.54 -6.35 -6.01
N ILE A 25 -3.96 -5.90 -4.83
CA ILE A 25 -3.06 -5.45 -3.76
C ILE A 25 -2.21 -6.62 -3.26
N GLN A 26 -2.80 -7.80 -3.04
CA GLN A 26 -2.07 -8.97 -2.59
C GLN A 26 -1.00 -9.41 -3.60
N LEU A 27 -1.29 -9.34 -4.90
CA LEU A 27 -0.31 -9.62 -5.95
C LEU A 27 0.86 -8.64 -5.92
N GLN A 28 0.61 -7.34 -5.76
CA GLN A 28 1.68 -6.32 -5.62
C GLN A 28 2.53 -6.55 -4.36
N ILE A 29 1.91 -6.95 -3.24
CA ILE A 29 2.64 -7.32 -2.02
C ILE A 29 3.55 -8.52 -2.26
N ASN A 30 3.06 -9.53 -2.97
CA ASN A 30 3.84 -10.72 -3.29
C ASN A 30 5.02 -10.38 -4.20
N GLU A 31 4.82 -9.55 -5.22
CA GLU A 31 5.87 -9.08 -6.13
C GLU A 31 6.99 -8.36 -5.37
N LEU A 32 6.64 -7.35 -4.57
CA LEU A 32 7.62 -6.61 -3.76
C LEU A 32 8.32 -7.51 -2.72
N SER A 33 7.61 -8.49 -2.17
CA SER A 33 8.21 -9.47 -1.24
C SER A 33 9.26 -10.35 -1.95
N CYS A 34 8.96 -10.81 -3.18
CA CYS A 34 9.92 -11.56 -3.99
C CYS A 34 11.15 -10.72 -4.36
N ILE A 35 10.96 -9.44 -4.68
CA ILE A 35 12.07 -8.51 -4.95
C ILE A 35 12.97 -8.42 -3.71
N ALA A 36 12.39 -8.14 -2.53
CA ALA A 36 13.13 -8.08 -1.26
C ALA A 36 13.96 -9.35 -0.99
N GLU A 37 13.40 -10.52 -1.27
CA GLU A 37 14.09 -11.80 -1.08
C GLU A 37 15.24 -11.97 -2.08
N SER A 38 15.03 -11.62 -3.36
CA SER A 38 16.07 -11.71 -4.40
C SER A 38 17.24 -10.75 -4.18
N GLU A 39 16.99 -9.61 -3.54
CA GLU A 39 18.00 -8.63 -3.13
C GLU A 39 18.69 -9.00 -1.81
N GLY A 40 18.28 -10.11 -1.17
CA GLY A 40 18.86 -10.59 0.07
C GLY A 40 18.50 -9.72 1.28
N VAL A 41 17.40 -8.98 1.22
CA VAL A 41 16.94 -8.13 2.32
C VAL A 41 16.61 -9.00 3.53
N GLN A 42 17.34 -8.80 4.63
CA GLN A 42 17.07 -9.52 5.87
C GLN A 42 15.86 -8.93 6.58
N ARG A 43 14.87 -9.80 6.85
CA ARG A 43 13.70 -9.43 7.66
C ARG A 43 14.14 -9.19 9.11
N PRO A 44 13.78 -8.04 9.72
CA PRO A 44 14.08 -7.79 11.13
C PRO A 44 13.42 -8.81 12.05
N GLY A 45 14.01 -9.03 13.23
CA GLY A 45 13.43 -9.90 14.26
C GLY A 45 14.25 -11.11 14.68
N LYS A 46 15.57 -11.15 14.41
CA LYS A 46 16.49 -11.97 15.20
C LYS A 46 16.72 -11.26 16.53
N LEU A 47 16.30 -11.88 17.63
CA LEU A 47 16.64 -11.38 18.96
C LEU A 47 18.16 -11.55 19.19
N PRO A 48 18.78 -10.74 20.08
CA PRO A 48 20.21 -10.86 20.43
C PRO A 48 20.64 -12.25 20.94
N ASN A 49 19.69 -13.07 21.39
CA ASN A 49 19.89 -14.44 21.85
C ASN A 49 19.81 -15.49 20.73
N GLY A 50 19.73 -15.09 19.46
CA GLY A 50 19.67 -15.98 18.31
C GLY A 50 18.29 -16.59 18.01
N ASN A 51 17.30 -16.38 18.88
CA ASN A 51 15.94 -16.84 18.64
C ASN A 51 15.25 -15.89 17.64
N GLY A 52 14.80 -16.46 16.51
CA GLY A 52 13.99 -15.74 15.54
C GLY A 52 12.60 -15.49 16.09
N THR A 53 12.10 -14.26 15.95
CA THR A 53 10.66 -14.03 16.03
C THR A 53 10.04 -14.61 14.76
N SER A 54 9.22 -15.65 14.89
CA SER A 54 8.59 -16.39 13.77
C SER A 54 7.60 -15.59 12.93
N SER A 55 7.47 -14.29 13.17
CA SER A 55 6.46 -13.45 12.56
C SER A 55 7.03 -12.77 11.30
N THR A 56 6.53 -13.18 10.14
CA THR A 56 6.74 -12.57 8.83
C THR A 56 5.82 -11.36 8.62
N LEU A 57 5.54 -10.59 9.67
CA LEU A 57 4.55 -9.51 9.59
C LEU A 57 5.07 -8.39 8.69
N ILE A 58 4.28 -8.09 7.67
CA ILE A 58 4.54 -7.04 6.69
C ILE A 58 3.40 -6.04 6.78
N TYR A 59 3.72 -4.74 6.74
CA TYR A 59 2.73 -3.70 6.52
C TYR A 59 2.96 -3.05 5.17
N PRO A 60 2.06 -3.22 4.19
CA PRO A 60 2.18 -2.57 2.90
C PRO A 60 1.83 -1.08 3.02
N VAL A 61 2.48 -0.27 2.19
CA VAL A 61 2.20 1.15 2.01
C VAL A 61 1.35 1.31 0.76
N LEU A 62 0.07 1.59 0.95
CA LEU A 62 -0.90 1.76 -0.13
C LEU A 62 -1.00 3.24 -0.48
N ALA A 63 -0.73 3.56 -1.75
CA ALA A 63 -0.90 4.88 -2.33
C ALA A 63 -2.14 4.93 -3.24
N TYR A 64 -2.81 6.07 -3.26
CA TYR A 64 -3.93 6.36 -4.14
C TYR A 64 -4.09 7.87 -4.30
N ASP A 65 -4.27 8.31 -5.54
CA ASP A 65 -4.62 9.69 -5.84
C ASP A 65 -5.69 9.74 -6.93
N ALA A 66 -6.83 10.36 -6.63
CA ALA A 66 -7.98 10.34 -7.55
C ALA A 66 -7.72 11.03 -8.90
N VAL A 67 -6.71 11.90 -8.99
CA VAL A 67 -6.39 12.65 -10.20
C VAL A 67 -5.37 11.91 -11.05
N HIS A 68 -4.23 11.57 -10.46
CA HIS A 68 -3.08 11.02 -11.19
C HIS A 68 -3.05 9.51 -11.19
N CYS A 69 -3.37 8.86 -10.06
CA CYS A 69 -3.28 7.42 -9.87
C CYS A 69 -4.59 6.86 -9.26
N PRO A 70 -5.66 6.76 -10.07
CA PRO A 70 -7.01 6.43 -9.59
C PRO A 70 -7.18 4.93 -9.31
N TYR A 71 -6.12 4.25 -8.86
CA TYR A 71 -6.11 2.85 -8.50
C TYR A 71 -5.16 2.61 -7.30
N PRO A 72 -5.55 1.76 -6.34
CA PRO A 72 -4.70 1.44 -5.19
C PRO A 72 -3.38 0.79 -5.63
N THR A 73 -2.27 1.38 -5.22
CA THR A 73 -0.92 0.95 -5.61
C THR A 73 -0.05 0.75 -4.38
N VAL A 74 0.56 -0.43 -4.24
CA VAL A 74 1.50 -0.71 -3.15
C VAL A 74 2.87 -0.19 -3.56
N VAL A 75 3.35 0.84 -2.87
CA VAL A 75 4.62 1.52 -3.20
C VAL A 75 5.80 1.03 -2.36
N ALA A 76 5.51 0.41 -1.21
CA ALA A 76 6.53 -0.13 -0.33
C ALA A 76 5.92 -1.15 0.66
N LEU A 77 6.81 -1.89 1.32
CA LEU A 77 6.53 -2.84 2.38
C LEU A 77 7.42 -2.51 3.59
N TYR A 78 6.79 -2.30 4.75
CA TYR A 78 7.50 -2.37 6.02
C TYR A 78 7.67 -3.83 6.41
N LEU A 79 8.89 -4.34 6.31
CA LEU A 79 9.32 -5.59 6.91
C LEU A 79 9.58 -5.33 8.39
N THR A 80 8.58 -5.62 9.21
CA THR A 80 8.54 -5.09 10.57
C THR A 80 9.49 -5.84 11.50
N GLY A 81 10.13 -5.13 12.43
CA GLY A 81 10.77 -5.70 13.62
C GLY A 81 10.13 -5.20 14.91
N LEU A 82 10.80 -5.40 16.04
CA LEU A 82 10.33 -4.90 17.34
C LEU A 82 10.75 -3.43 17.52
N ALA A 83 9.96 -2.66 18.28
CA ALA A 83 10.30 -1.29 18.69
C ALA A 83 10.77 -0.34 17.57
N GLY A 84 10.15 -0.43 16.39
CA GLY A 84 10.47 0.45 15.25
C GLY A 84 11.64 -0.01 14.39
N GLU A 85 12.31 -1.12 14.73
CA GLU A 85 13.38 -1.72 13.91
C GLU A 85 12.77 -2.40 12.65
N SER A 86 12.24 -1.61 11.73
CA SER A 86 11.64 -2.09 10.49
C SER A 86 12.57 -1.81 9.32
N THR A 87 12.62 -2.73 8.37
CA THR A 87 13.26 -2.52 7.07
C THR A 87 12.19 -2.12 6.07
N LEU A 88 12.41 -1.05 5.33
CA LEU A 88 11.53 -0.62 4.26
C LEU A 88 12.07 -1.12 2.92
N VAL A 89 11.22 -1.76 2.13
CA VAL A 89 11.53 -2.14 0.74
C VAL A 89 10.44 -1.59 -0.16
N GLY A 90 10.77 -1.05 -1.31
CA GLY A 90 9.80 -0.42 -2.19
C GLY A 90 10.46 0.37 -3.30
N TYR A 91 9.70 1.27 -3.90
CA TYR A 91 10.14 2.06 -5.04
C TYR A 91 10.77 3.40 -4.62
N GLY A 92 11.97 3.66 -5.11
CA GLY A 92 12.50 5.02 -5.19
C GLY A 92 11.78 5.82 -6.26
N LYS A 93 12.07 7.12 -6.37
CA LYS A 93 11.34 8.02 -7.28
C LYS A 93 11.37 7.55 -8.75
N GLN A 94 12.47 6.94 -9.18
CA GLN A 94 12.63 6.51 -10.58
C GLN A 94 11.91 5.20 -10.90
N GLU A 95 11.56 4.43 -9.87
CA GLU A 95 10.92 3.11 -9.98
C GLU A 95 9.39 3.22 -9.80
N LEU A 96 8.90 4.36 -9.31
CA LEU A 96 7.46 4.61 -9.20
C LEU A 96 6.76 4.56 -10.56
N PRO A 97 5.49 4.09 -10.60
CA PRO A 97 4.61 4.30 -11.75
C PRO A 97 4.57 5.77 -12.16
N LYS A 98 4.47 6.03 -13.46
CA LYS A 98 4.56 7.38 -14.05
C LYS A 98 3.55 8.34 -13.41
N GLU A 99 2.35 7.84 -13.15
CA GLU A 99 1.23 8.50 -12.50
C GLU A 99 1.60 8.98 -11.10
N LEU A 100 2.09 8.08 -10.23
CA LEU A 100 2.53 8.43 -8.88
C LEU A 100 3.79 9.29 -8.87
N LYS A 101 4.67 9.12 -9.85
CA LYS A 101 5.84 10.00 -10.01
C LYS A 101 5.40 11.43 -10.28
N THR A 102 4.44 11.63 -11.18
CA THR A 102 3.88 12.96 -11.49
C THR A 102 3.27 13.58 -10.23
N CYS A 103 2.44 12.82 -9.51
CA CYS A 103 1.85 13.23 -8.25
C CYS A 103 2.92 13.62 -7.20
N LEU A 104 3.97 12.82 -7.05
CA LEU A 104 5.09 13.12 -6.14
C LEU A 104 5.81 14.40 -6.54
N GLU A 105 6.06 14.62 -7.84
CA GLU A 105 6.75 15.82 -8.33
C GLU A 105 5.95 17.10 -8.03
N GLU A 106 4.62 17.07 -8.17
CA GLU A 106 3.75 18.18 -7.79
C GLU A 106 3.79 18.47 -6.29
N VAL A 107 3.79 17.42 -5.45
CA VAL A 107 3.92 17.58 -3.99
C VAL A 107 5.29 18.19 -3.64
N LEU A 108 6.36 17.69 -4.26
CA LEU A 108 7.70 18.21 -4.01
C LEU A 108 7.83 19.68 -4.43
N GLU A 109 7.29 20.05 -5.58
CA GLU A 109 7.29 21.44 -6.04
C GLU A 109 6.47 22.33 -5.10
N PHE A 110 5.29 21.87 -4.67
CA PHE A 110 4.44 22.57 -3.72
C PHE A 110 5.15 22.83 -2.39
N GLU A 111 5.88 21.84 -1.87
CA GLU A 111 6.67 21.94 -0.63
C GLU A 111 8.01 22.68 -0.82
N GLY A 112 8.32 23.18 -2.03
CA GLY A 112 9.57 23.87 -2.34
C GLY A 112 10.80 22.97 -2.32
N MET A 113 10.62 21.66 -2.53
CA MET A 113 11.67 20.64 -2.56
C MET A 113 12.23 20.42 -3.96
N ILE A 114 13.47 19.94 -4.03
CA ILE A 114 14.14 19.71 -5.32
C ILE A 114 13.59 18.47 -6.01
N VAL A 115 12.95 18.67 -7.16
CA VAL A 115 12.36 17.61 -7.98
C VAL A 115 13.42 16.74 -8.67
N GLY A 116 14.52 17.33 -9.15
CA GLY A 116 15.53 16.65 -9.98
C GLY A 116 16.43 15.62 -9.27
N ILE A 117 16.20 15.33 -8.00
CA ILE A 117 17.03 14.41 -7.20
C ILE A 117 16.53 12.96 -7.34
N HIS A 118 17.48 12.01 -7.27
CA HIS A 118 17.18 10.59 -7.11
C HIS A 118 16.81 10.28 -5.66
N TRP A 119 15.53 10.46 -5.33
CA TRP A 119 15.00 10.18 -4.00
C TRP A 119 14.85 8.68 -3.75
N LYS A 120 15.38 8.23 -2.60
CA LYS A 120 15.30 6.85 -2.12
C LYS A 120 13.91 6.51 -1.59
N VAL A 121 13.65 5.22 -1.43
CA VAL A 121 12.38 4.65 -0.96
C VAL A 121 11.88 5.32 0.32
N GLU A 122 12.75 5.50 1.32
CA GLU A 122 12.37 6.04 2.62
C GLU A 122 11.81 7.46 2.49
N PHE A 123 12.44 8.27 1.65
CA PHE A 123 11.99 9.64 1.41
C PHE A 123 10.69 9.68 0.62
N VAL A 124 10.58 8.88 -0.45
CA VAL A 124 9.36 8.79 -1.25
C VAL A 124 8.17 8.41 -0.38
N VAL A 125 8.33 7.37 0.43
CA VAL A 125 7.28 6.92 1.36
C VAL A 125 6.96 8.00 2.39
N ASP A 126 7.96 8.69 2.94
CA ASP A 126 7.73 9.76 3.91
C ASP A 126 6.87 10.89 3.35
N VAL A 127 7.21 11.36 2.15
CA VAL A 127 6.47 12.44 1.46
C VAL A 127 5.04 12.02 1.14
N LEU A 128 4.84 10.81 0.59
CA LEU A 128 3.50 10.33 0.25
C LEU A 128 2.60 10.13 1.48
N LEU A 129 3.18 9.67 2.59
CA LEU A 129 2.46 9.54 3.86
C LEU A 129 2.14 10.91 4.48
N GLU A 130 3.07 11.87 4.44
CA GLU A 130 2.85 13.22 4.97
C GLU A 130 1.77 13.96 4.16
N ALA A 131 1.83 13.85 2.83
CA ALA A 131 0.82 14.41 1.93
C ALA A 131 -0.52 13.66 1.96
N ARG A 132 -0.67 12.59 2.76
CA ARG A 132 -1.88 11.74 2.84
C ARG A 132 -2.34 11.19 1.49
N ILE A 133 -1.38 10.92 0.61
CA ILE A 133 -1.58 10.21 -0.66
C ILE A 133 -1.40 8.70 -0.43
N ALA A 134 -0.65 8.35 0.63
CA ALA A 134 -0.46 6.97 1.04
C ALA A 134 -0.84 6.73 2.51
N THR A 135 -1.08 5.48 2.84
CA THR A 135 -1.21 4.99 4.22
C THR A 135 -0.50 3.64 4.38
N VAL A 136 0.05 3.39 5.57
CA VAL A 136 0.54 2.06 5.92
C VAL A 136 -0.64 1.21 6.38
N LEU A 137 -0.99 0.14 5.66
CA LEU A 137 -2.14 -0.69 6.00
C LEU A 137 -1.85 -1.51 7.26
N LEU A 138 -2.64 -1.24 8.31
CA LEU A 138 -2.72 -2.09 9.49
C LEU A 138 -3.96 -2.99 9.41
N PRO A 139 -4.06 -4.07 10.22
CA PRO A 139 -5.17 -5.00 10.16
C PRO A 139 -6.57 -4.37 10.24
N LYS A 140 -6.74 -3.31 11.05
CA LYS A 140 -8.02 -2.58 11.10
C LYS A 140 -8.37 -1.88 9.79
N ASP A 141 -7.39 -1.43 9.04
CA ASP A 141 -7.61 -0.73 7.77
C ASP A 141 -8.00 -1.73 6.69
N VAL A 142 -7.40 -2.93 6.69
CA VAL A 142 -7.80 -4.04 5.81
C VAL A 142 -9.26 -4.44 6.07
N LEU A 143 -9.64 -4.67 7.33
CA LEU A 143 -11.04 -4.99 7.66
C LEU A 143 -12.00 -3.88 7.25
N TYR A 144 -11.61 -2.62 7.45
CA TYR A 144 -12.43 -1.49 7.02
C TYR A 144 -12.58 -1.43 5.49
N ALA A 145 -11.50 -1.63 4.74
CA ALA A 145 -11.55 -1.65 3.29
C ALA A 145 -12.39 -2.80 2.74
N ARG A 146 -12.41 -3.97 3.40
CA ARG A 146 -13.32 -5.07 3.04
C ARG A 146 -14.79 -4.73 3.28
N GLU A 147 -15.10 -3.94 4.30
CA GLU A 147 -16.47 -3.55 4.65
C GLU A 147 -16.97 -2.36 3.81
N HIS A 148 -16.11 -1.41 3.48
CA HIS A 148 -16.49 -0.12 2.89
C HIS A 148 -15.83 0.21 1.55
N GLY A 149 -14.87 -0.59 1.12
CA GLY A 149 -14.09 -0.37 -0.11
C GLY A 149 -12.75 0.33 0.11
N TRP A 150 -11.78 0.00 -0.75
CA TRP A 150 -10.43 0.58 -0.73
C TRP A 150 -10.41 2.08 -1.05
N PHE A 151 -11.26 2.54 -1.97
CA PHE A 151 -11.35 3.96 -2.32
C PHE A 151 -11.90 4.81 -1.17
N GLU A 152 -12.89 4.30 -0.45
CA GLU A 152 -13.44 4.97 0.73
C GLU A 152 -12.38 5.09 1.84
N LEU A 153 -11.64 4.01 2.11
CA LEU A 153 -10.49 4.05 3.02
C LEU A 153 -9.52 5.18 2.64
N MET A 154 -9.12 5.26 1.37
CA MET A 154 -8.15 6.25 0.91
C MET A 154 -8.72 7.68 0.89
N SER A 155 -10.01 7.84 0.60
CA SER A 155 -10.70 9.13 0.73
C SER A 155 -10.63 9.68 2.16
N LEU A 156 -10.92 8.83 3.15
CA LEU A 156 -10.83 9.21 4.57
C LEU A 156 -9.39 9.51 5.01
N VAL A 157 -8.40 8.78 4.49
CA VAL A 157 -6.98 9.11 4.72
C VAL A 157 -6.66 10.49 4.17
N ARG A 158 -7.07 10.78 2.92
CA ARG A 158 -6.82 12.07 2.27
C ARG A 158 -7.44 13.24 3.04
N GLN A 159 -8.64 13.04 3.58
CA GLN A 159 -9.36 14.02 4.40
C GLN A 159 -8.79 14.17 5.83
N GLY A 160 -7.92 13.25 6.26
CA GLY A 160 -7.34 13.23 7.60
C GLY A 160 -8.25 12.60 8.67
N GLU A 161 -9.35 11.97 8.26
CA GLU A 161 -10.26 11.24 9.16
C GLU A 161 -9.70 9.85 9.52
N ARG A 162 -8.76 9.34 8.71
CA ARG A 162 -7.97 8.15 8.99
C ARG A 162 -6.47 8.45 8.98
N SER A 163 -5.75 7.73 9.84
CA SER A 163 -4.31 7.86 10.00
C SER A 163 -3.57 7.25 8.80
N THR A 164 -2.43 7.84 8.47
CA THR A 164 -1.45 7.26 7.54
C THR A 164 -0.57 6.19 8.22
N HIS A 165 -0.68 6.08 9.55
CA HIS A 165 0.08 5.22 10.45
C HIS A 165 1.61 5.40 10.41
N ARG A 166 2.08 6.47 9.76
CA ARG A 166 3.49 6.86 9.64
C ARG A 166 4.23 6.80 10.97
N LEU A 167 3.72 7.47 12.01
CA LEU A 167 4.36 7.51 13.33
C LEU A 167 4.25 6.18 14.07
N ALA A 168 3.08 5.54 14.02
CA ALA A 168 2.86 4.28 14.73
C ALA A 168 3.82 3.20 14.22
N VAL A 169 3.96 3.04 12.91
CA VAL A 169 4.81 2.01 12.32
C VAL A 169 6.30 2.36 12.46
N SER A 170 6.69 3.61 12.20
CA SER A 170 8.11 4.02 12.34
C SER A 170 8.64 3.93 13.77
N LYS A 171 7.79 4.12 14.80
CA LYS A 171 8.21 4.08 16.21
C LYS A 171 7.98 2.74 16.89
N LEU A 172 6.94 2.00 16.50
CA LEU A 172 6.55 0.77 17.18
C LEU A 172 6.87 -0.49 16.37
N GLY A 173 7.01 -0.38 15.04
CA GLY A 173 7.12 -1.55 14.16
C GLY A 173 5.97 -2.51 14.43
N ARG A 174 6.28 -3.77 14.75
CA ARG A 174 5.28 -4.81 15.13
C ARG A 174 4.46 -4.45 16.35
N MET A 175 4.97 -3.62 17.25
CA MET A 175 4.24 -3.21 18.45
C MET A 175 3.03 -2.32 18.11
N ALA A 176 2.86 -1.88 16.86
CA ALA A 176 1.60 -1.31 16.38
C ALA A 176 0.41 -2.28 16.58
N LEU A 177 0.64 -3.60 16.59
CA LEU A 177 -0.39 -4.60 16.93
C LEU A 177 -0.68 -4.73 18.43
N ALA A 178 0.11 -4.12 19.31
CA ALA A 178 -0.12 -4.22 20.76
C ALA A 178 -1.42 -3.53 21.18
N VAL A 179 -1.91 -2.59 20.36
CA VAL A 179 -3.20 -1.92 20.57
C VAL A 179 -4.34 -2.92 20.39
N ASN A 180 -5.24 -3.00 21.37
CA ASN A 180 -6.33 -3.99 21.42
C ASN A 180 -7.13 -4.10 20.12
N GLY A 181 -7.45 -2.97 19.48
CA GLY A 181 -8.18 -2.96 18.21
C GLY A 181 -7.41 -3.61 17.06
N GLN A 182 -6.11 -3.32 16.93
CA GLN A 182 -5.25 -3.92 15.90
C GLN A 182 -5.02 -5.41 16.17
N LYS A 183 -4.82 -5.78 17.44
CA LYS A 183 -4.68 -7.18 17.85
C LYS A 183 -5.92 -8.02 17.51
N LYS A 184 -7.12 -7.48 17.76
CA LYS A 184 -8.39 -8.17 17.44
C LYS A 184 -8.53 -8.33 15.93
N ALA A 185 -8.32 -7.25 15.17
CA ALA A 185 -8.40 -7.28 13.71
C ALA A 185 -7.40 -8.28 13.10
N TYR A 186 -6.16 -8.31 13.59
CA TYR A 186 -5.16 -9.27 13.13
C TYR A 186 -5.57 -10.74 13.36
N ARG A 187 -6.18 -11.04 14.52
CA ARG A 187 -6.66 -12.39 14.81
C ARG A 187 -7.81 -12.79 13.89
N GLN A 188 -8.75 -11.89 13.65
CA GLN A 188 -9.87 -12.11 12.75
C GLN A 188 -9.38 -12.45 11.33
N LEU A 189 -8.49 -11.63 10.76
CA LEU A 189 -7.93 -11.86 9.43
C LEU A 189 -7.23 -13.23 9.32
N LYS A 190 -6.55 -13.66 10.40
CA LYS A 190 -5.85 -14.94 10.44
C LYS A 190 -6.80 -16.14 10.48
N GLU A 191 -7.98 -16.00 11.09
CA GLU A 191 -9.00 -17.07 11.15
C GLU A 191 -9.73 -17.24 9.81
N GLU A 192 -9.71 -16.20 8.96
CA GLU A 192 -10.34 -16.18 7.63
C GLU A 192 -9.41 -16.66 6.51
N SER A 193 -8.09 -16.82 6.77
CA SER A 193 -7.06 -17.25 5.81
C SER A 193 -6.80 -18.74 5.87
#